data_AF-A0A2D4KIW8-F1
#
_entry.id   AF-A0A2D4KIW8-F1
#
_cell.length_a   1.000
_cell.length_b   1.000
_cell.length_c   1.000
_cell.angle_alpha   90.00
_cell.angle_beta   90.00
_cell.angle_gamma   90.00
#
_symmetry.space_group_name_H-M   'P 1'
#
loop_
_entity.id
_entity.type
_entity.pdbx_description
1 polymer ?
#
loop_
_entity_poly.entity_id
_entity_poly.type
_entity_poly.pdbx_seq_one_letter_code
_entity_poly.pdbx_strand_id
1 'polypeptide(L)'
;HTQQIEIKKMGKTKHPNKKIKDLENRLMETPGDGQIRNELALSKQEMNILDQEELTKKLQYITQNYFDHANKPGRWLVYKLKKENQKRTIYQLVDKNGVLETDLEKKEV
;
A
#
# COMPACT_ATOMS: atom_id res chain seq x y z
N HIS A 1 3.59 -10.53 -14.32
CA HIS A 1 3.13 -9.81 -15.52
C HIS A 1 1.71 -9.26 -15.34
N THR A 2 0.84 -9.93 -14.58
CA THR A 2 -0.55 -9.55 -14.31
C THR A 2 -0.72 -8.27 -13.45
N GLN A 3 0.15 -8.04 -12.45
CA GLN A 3 0.05 -6.87 -11.56
C GLN A 3 0.35 -5.52 -12.26
N GLN A 4 1.18 -5.52 -13.30
CA GLN A 4 1.47 -4.30 -14.07
C GLN A 4 0.31 -3.89 -15.00
N ILE A 5 -0.57 -4.85 -15.35
CA ILE A 5 -1.73 -4.61 -16.22
C ILE A 5 -2.88 -3.94 -15.45
N GLU A 6 -3.04 -4.27 -14.15
CA GLU A 6 -4.03 -3.62 -13.27
C GLU A 6 -3.67 -2.16 -12.97
N ILE A 7 -2.39 -1.87 -12.72
CA ILE A 7 -1.91 -0.49 -12.49
C ILE A 7 -2.13 0.37 -13.74
N LYS A 8 -2.00 -0.21 -14.95
CA LYS A 8 -2.28 0.50 -16.21
C LYS A 8 -3.76 0.76 -16.48
N LYS A 9 -4.70 0.00 -15.88
CA LYS A 9 -6.14 0.17 -16.08
C LYS A 9 -6.75 1.30 -15.24
N MET A 10 -6.11 1.72 -14.15
CA MET A 10 -6.60 2.85 -13.32
C MET A 10 -6.34 4.24 -13.94
N GLY A 11 -5.52 4.37 -14.97
CA GLY A 11 -5.15 5.64 -15.61
C GLY A 11 -6.18 6.22 -16.60
N LYS A 12 -7.48 6.06 -16.38
CA LYS A 12 -8.52 6.64 -17.25
C LYS A 12 -9.43 7.63 -16.52
N THR A 13 -8.85 8.57 -15.77
CA THR A 13 -9.52 9.80 -15.35
C THR A 13 -9.63 10.81 -16.51
N LYS A 14 -10.25 10.39 -17.62
CA LYS A 14 -10.50 11.27 -18.78
C LYS A 14 -11.61 12.30 -18.53
N HIS A 15 -12.38 12.17 -17.45
CA HIS A 15 -13.62 12.92 -17.24
C HIS A 15 -13.41 14.32 -16.63
N PRO A 16 -12.63 14.50 -15.54
CA PRO A 16 -12.47 15.81 -14.89
C PRO A 16 -11.61 16.77 -15.72
N ASN A 17 -10.57 16.25 -16.39
CA ASN A 17 -9.67 17.04 -17.24
C ASN A 17 -10.37 17.66 -18.47
N LYS A 18 -11.38 16.98 -19.01
CA LYS A 18 -12.19 17.55 -20.11
C LYS A 18 -12.97 18.77 -19.65
N LYS A 19 -13.63 18.67 -18.49
CA LYS A 19 -14.40 19.79 -17.91
C LYS A 19 -13.53 21.01 -17.65
N ILE A 20 -12.33 20.82 -17.11
CA ILE A 20 -11.35 21.91 -16.90
C ILE A 20 -10.95 22.54 -18.24
N LYS A 21 -10.65 21.71 -19.25
CA LYS A 21 -10.25 22.19 -20.58
C LYS A 21 -11.36 22.97 -21.27
N ASP A 22 -12.61 22.52 -21.14
CA ASP A 22 -13.77 23.20 -21.71
C ASP A 22 -14.05 24.53 -21.00
N LEU A 23 -13.87 24.59 -19.67
CA LEU A 23 -13.96 25.83 -18.89
C LEU A 23 -12.82 26.81 -19.21
N GLU A 24 -11.60 26.32 -19.45
CA GLU A 24 -10.46 27.15 -19.88
C GLU A 24 -10.69 27.76 -21.27
N ASN A 25 -11.25 27.00 -22.22
CA ASN A 25 -11.60 27.51 -23.54
C ASN A 25 -12.68 28.61 -23.45
N ARG A 26 -13.74 28.39 -22.66
CA ARG A 26 -14.81 29.39 -22.44
C ARG A 26 -14.30 30.66 -21.77
N LEU A 27 -13.33 30.53 -20.86
CA LEU A 27 -12.70 31.67 -20.20
C LEU A 27 -11.82 32.48 -21.17
N MET A 28 -11.18 31.85 -22.16
CA MET A 28 -10.45 32.57 -23.21
C MET A 28 -11.39 33.38 -24.12
N GLU A 29 -12.61 32.89 -24.37
CA GLU A 29 -13.62 33.61 -25.15
C GLU A 29 -14.27 34.75 -24.35
N THR A 30 -14.36 34.62 -23.02
CA THR A 30 -15.02 35.59 -22.12
C THR A 30 -14.21 35.85 -20.84
N PRO A 31 -13.15 36.68 -20.90
CA PRO A 31 -12.21 36.86 -19.78
C PRO A 31 -12.82 37.61 -18.57
N GLY A 32 -13.97 38.24 -18.74
CA GLY A 32 -14.68 38.99 -17.69
C GLY A 32 -15.68 38.16 -16.87
N ASP A 33 -15.92 36.90 -17.21
CA ASP A 33 -16.91 36.07 -16.52
C ASP A 33 -16.35 35.52 -15.19
N GLY A 34 -16.72 36.17 -14.09
CA GLY A 34 -16.35 35.75 -12.73
C GLY A 34 -16.94 34.40 -12.33
N GLN A 35 -18.07 33.98 -12.91
CA GLN A 35 -18.68 32.69 -12.60
C GLN A 35 -17.85 31.54 -13.19
N ILE A 36 -17.42 31.66 -14.45
CA ILE A 36 -16.54 30.67 -15.10
C ILE A 36 -15.21 30.53 -14.37
N ARG A 37 -14.64 31.64 -13.88
CA ARG A 37 -13.40 31.62 -13.08
C ARG A 37 -13.57 30.86 -11.77
N ASN A 38 -14.67 31.10 -11.07
CA ASN A 38 -14.95 30.42 -9.81
C ASN A 38 -15.23 28.92 -10.03
N GLU A 39 -15.99 28.57 -11.08
CA GLU A 39 -16.24 27.16 -11.44
C GLU A 39 -14.95 26.43 -11.82
N LEU A 40 -14.05 27.10 -12.54
CA LEU A 40 -12.73 26.55 -12.87
C LEU A 40 -11.87 26.32 -11.62
N ALA A 41 -11.88 27.26 -10.68
CA ALA A 41 -11.14 27.12 -9.41
C ALA A 41 -11.65 25.95 -8.58
N LEU A 42 -12.98 25.81 -8.45
CA LEU A 42 -13.62 24.69 -7.76
C LEU A 42 -13.27 23.36 -8.42
N SER A 43 -13.40 23.26 -9.74
CA SER A 43 -13.08 22.05 -10.51
C SER A 43 -11.60 21.63 -10.37
N LYS A 44 -10.67 22.60 -10.33
CA LYS A 44 -9.25 22.34 -10.08
C LYS A 44 -8.99 21.84 -8.65
N GLN A 45 -9.70 22.40 -7.67
CA GLN A 45 -9.59 21.96 -6.28
C GLN A 45 -10.13 20.54 -6.09
N GLU A 46 -11.29 20.22 -6.67
CA GLU A 46 -11.86 18.86 -6.69
C GLU A 46 -10.88 17.86 -7.30
N MET A 47 -10.20 18.22 -8.39
CA MET A 47 -9.17 17.37 -8.99
C MET A 47 -8.01 17.10 -8.03
N ASN A 48 -7.49 18.15 -7.38
CA ASN A 48 -6.36 18.02 -6.45
C ASN A 48 -6.73 17.11 -5.26
N ILE A 49 -7.95 17.21 -4.74
CA ILE A 49 -8.43 16.33 -3.67
C ILE A 49 -8.44 14.87 -4.12
N LEU A 50 -8.97 14.58 -5.32
CA LEU A 50 -9.00 13.23 -5.87
C LEU A 50 -7.59 12.64 -6.06
N ASP A 51 -6.65 13.45 -6.54
CA ASP A 51 -5.25 13.03 -6.72
C ASP A 51 -4.58 12.74 -5.36
N GLN A 52 -4.86 13.55 -4.34
CA GLN A 52 -4.39 13.34 -2.97
C GLN A 52 -4.98 12.06 -2.35
N GLU A 53 -6.26 11.78 -2.57
CA GLU A 53 -6.90 10.54 -2.12
C GLU A 53 -6.28 9.32 -2.79
N GLU A 54 -6.03 9.37 -4.11
CA GLU A 54 -5.37 8.28 -4.83
C GLU A 54 -3.95 8.04 -4.31
N LEU A 55 -3.18 9.12 -4.08
CA LEU A 55 -1.84 9.03 -3.51
C LEU A 55 -1.87 8.42 -2.11
N THR A 56 -2.81 8.85 -1.27
CA THR A 56 -2.98 8.34 0.10
C THR A 56 -3.28 6.85 0.10
N LYS A 57 -4.18 6.39 -0.78
CA LYS A 57 -4.48 4.95 -0.96
C LYS A 57 -3.25 4.16 -1.39
N LYS A 58 -2.46 4.69 -2.33
CA LYS A 58 -1.20 4.07 -2.76
C LYS A 58 -0.20 3.95 -1.62
N LEU A 59 -0.04 5.00 -0.83
CA LEU A 59 0.85 5.00 0.34
C LEU A 59 0.39 3.97 1.38
N GLN A 60 -0.89 3.95 1.72
CA GLN A 60 -1.47 2.95 2.63
C GLN A 60 -1.23 1.52 2.12
N TYR A 61 -1.42 1.27 0.83
CA TYR A 61 -1.13 -0.02 0.23
C TYR A 61 0.35 -0.41 0.35
N ILE A 62 1.28 0.51 0.06
CA ILE A 62 2.72 0.25 0.20
C ILE A 62 3.09 -0.03 1.65
N THR A 63 2.60 0.77 2.59
CA THR A 63 2.82 0.60 4.03
C THR A 63 2.28 -0.75 4.50
N GLN A 64 1.05 -1.11 4.12
CA GLN A 64 0.46 -2.40 4.44
C GLN A 64 1.29 -3.57 3.89
N ASN A 65 1.73 -3.49 2.63
CA ASN A 65 2.59 -4.52 2.04
C ASN A 65 3.94 -4.64 2.74
N TYR A 66 4.52 -3.51 3.17
CA TYR A 66 5.78 -3.49 3.89
C TYR A 66 5.64 -4.20 5.23
N PHE A 67 4.55 -3.95 5.98
CA PHE A 67 4.31 -4.59 7.28
C PHE A 67 3.87 -6.06 7.19
N ASP A 68 3.12 -6.44 6.16
CA ASP A 68 2.73 -7.83 5.90
C ASP A 68 3.96 -8.76 5.68
N HIS A 69 5.08 -8.16 5.29
CA HIS A 69 6.38 -8.83 5.15
C HIS A 69 7.38 -8.48 6.27
N ALA A 70 7.17 -7.42 7.04
CA ALA A 70 8.07 -7.01 8.13
C ALA A 70 7.98 -7.94 9.34
N ASN A 71 6.81 -8.52 9.61
CA ASN A 71 6.61 -9.48 10.69
C ASN A 71 7.15 -10.88 10.36
N LYS A 72 7.55 -11.13 9.11
CA LYS A 72 8.22 -12.38 8.73
C LYS A 72 9.72 -12.17 8.89
N PRO A 73 10.42 -12.97 9.72
CA PRO A 73 11.88 -12.90 9.76
C PRO A 73 12.42 -13.03 8.34
N GLY A 74 13.26 -12.08 7.92
CA GLY A 74 13.84 -12.11 6.59
C GLY A 74 14.55 -13.45 6.32
N ARG A 75 14.66 -13.86 5.05
CA ARG A 75 15.23 -15.17 4.66
C ARG A 75 16.58 -15.47 5.35
N TRP A 76 17.40 -14.44 5.52
CA TRP A 76 18.68 -14.53 6.23
C TRP A 76 18.53 -14.88 7.72
N LEU A 77 17.59 -14.25 8.42
CA LEU A 77 17.33 -14.52 9.83
C LEU A 77 16.74 -15.92 10.01
N VAL A 78 15.78 -16.33 9.16
CA VAL A 78 15.25 -17.70 9.14
C VAL A 78 16.36 -18.72 8.95
N TYR A 79 17.28 -18.47 8.01
CA TYR A 79 18.40 -19.35 7.75
C TYR A 79 19.36 -19.46 8.96
N LYS A 80 19.68 -18.33 9.60
CA LYS A 80 20.51 -18.32 10.81
C LYS A 80 19.86 -19.09 11.95
N LEU A 81 18.58 -18.83 12.25
CA LEU A 81 17.84 -19.52 13.29
C LEU A 81 17.75 -21.03 13.04
N LYS A 82 17.53 -21.45 11.78
CA LYS A 82 17.56 -22.88 11.42
C LYS A 82 18.92 -23.52 11.67
N LYS A 83 20.01 -22.85 11.27
CA LYS A 83 21.37 -23.34 11.51
C LYS A 83 21.70 -23.41 13.01
N GLU A 84 21.23 -22.44 13.78
CA GLU A 84 21.45 -22.38 15.22
C GLU A 84 20.65 -23.46 15.95
N ASN A 85 19.40 -23.69 15.57
CA ASN A 85 18.58 -24.80 16.09
C ASN A 85 19.16 -26.17 15.74
N GLN A 86 19.72 -26.35 14.53
CA GLN A 86 20.40 -27.60 14.15
C GLN A 86 21.67 -27.90 14.98
N LYS A 87 22.30 -26.87 15.55
CA LYS A 87 23.47 -27.03 16.42
C LYS A 87 23.11 -27.36 17.86
N ARG A 88 21.84 -27.25 18.25
CA ARG A 88 21.41 -27.58 19.62
C ARG A 88 21.60 -29.07 19.86
N THR A 89 22.21 -29.40 21.00
CA THR A 89 22.40 -30.78 21.44
C THR A 89 21.21 -31.27 22.27
N ILE A 90 20.46 -30.34 22.87
CA ILE A 90 19.32 -30.60 23.74
C ILE A 90 18.05 -30.14 23.02
N TYR A 91 17.09 -31.05 22.86
CA TYR A 91 15.83 -30.80 22.15
C TYR A 91 14.59 -30.87 23.05
N GLN A 92 14.75 -31.47 24.23
CA GLN A 92 13.69 -31.71 25.20
C GLN A 92 14.25 -31.56 26.60
N LEU A 93 13.45 -30.98 27.48
CA LEU A 93 13.74 -30.89 28.90
C LEU A 93 12.58 -31.48 29.68
N VAL A 94 12.90 -32.15 30.78
CA VAL A 94 11.91 -32.67 31.72
C VAL A 94 11.81 -31.66 32.86
N ASP A 95 10.60 -31.15 33.10
CA ASP A 95 10.35 -30.26 34.23
C ASP A 95 10.40 -31.02 35.57
N LYS A 96 10.31 -30.29 36.67
CA LYS A 96 10.37 -30.87 38.03
C LYS A 96 9.18 -31.80 38.34
N ASN A 97 8.12 -31.72 37.54
CA ASN A 97 6.89 -32.51 37.66
C ASN A 97 6.89 -33.70 36.68
N GLY A 98 7.96 -33.93 35.93
CA GLY A 98 8.07 -35.01 34.95
C GLY A 98 7.44 -34.71 33.59
N VAL A 99 7.00 -33.48 33.33
CA VAL A 99 6.42 -33.06 32.06
C VAL A 99 7.52 -32.76 31.06
N LEU A 100 7.40 -33.37 29.86
CA LEU A 100 8.31 -33.14 28.74
C LEU A 100 7.95 -31.83 28.04
N GLU A 101 8.85 -30.85 28.09
CA GLU A 101 8.78 -29.63 27.31
C GLU A 101 9.72 -29.76 26.11
N THR A 102 9.16 -29.60 24.91
CA THR A 102 9.91 -29.67 23.65
C THR A 102 9.95 -28.29 23.02
N ASP A 103 11.12 -27.85 22.57
CA ASP A 103 11.37 -26.55 21.92
C ASP A 103 10.63 -26.36 20.58
N LEU A 104 9.84 -27.34 20.13
CA LEU A 104 9.06 -27.23 18.91
C LEU A 104 7.92 -26.24 19.14
N GLU A 105 8.14 -24.99 18.69
CA GLU A 105 7.07 -24.04 18.39
C GLU A 105 5.92 -24.82 17.77
N LYS A 106 4.79 -24.91 18.50
CA LYS A 106 3.57 -25.52 18.00
C LYS A 106 3.23 -24.81 16.70
N LYS A 107 3.48 -25.48 15.56
CA LYS A 107 2.87 -25.08 14.30
C LYS A 107 1.38 -25.35 14.45
N GLU A 108 0.62 -24.33 14.81
CA GLU A 108 -0.82 -24.37 14.53
C GLU A 108 -0.97 -24.44 13.01
N VAL A 109 -1.65 -25.50 12.56
CA VAL A 109 -2.00 -25.80 11.17
C VAL A 109 -3.29 -25.07 10.83
#